data_AF-A0A2S4W0K1-F1
#
_entry.id   AF-A0A2S4W0K1-F1
#
_cell.length_a   1.000
_cell.length_b   1.000
_cell.length_c   1.000
_cell.angle_alpha   90.00
_cell.angle_beta   90.00
_cell.angle_gamma   90.00
#
_symmetry.space_group_name_H-M   'P 1'
#
loop_
_entity.id
_entity.type
_entity.pdbx_description
1 polymer ?
#
loop_
_entity_poly.entity_id
_entity_poly.type
_entity_poly.pdbx_seq_one_letter_code
_entity_poly.pdbx_strand_id
1 'polypeptide(L)'
;MRTRISFKKTMSLTKMMPNQTLLPLILVLILHFSVSIVHCQDRPCYLTGKVALPKDVIPPADVKCVAGNILGKIPNLEVASKKFSDIDFSKAGTTPGGFALAQFTAGGNNNADTLGVVGKLYTAANAALRDRGDKKILVKLKVVDFFIASQLDTVNNNPKGVVRNLKKTIKNCEKSCNKADCDKLISMFTAAGGKPETLEGCSQPKRSKA
;
A
#
# COMPACT_ATOMS: atom_id res chain seq x y z
N MET A 1 103.11 -21.61 27.35
CA MET A 1 101.99 -22.45 27.83
C MET A 1 100.67 -21.85 27.34
N ARG A 2 99.92 -22.62 26.54
CA ARG A 2 98.44 -22.77 26.53
C ARG A 2 97.55 -21.52 26.75
N THR A 3 96.87 -21.01 25.70
CA THR A 3 95.41 -21.21 25.35
C THR A 3 94.42 -20.47 26.28
N ARG A 4 93.25 -19.91 25.89
CA ARG A 4 92.34 -20.01 24.72
C ARG A 4 91.12 -19.05 24.94
N ILE A 5 90.41 -18.70 23.85
CA ILE A 5 88.92 -18.55 23.68
C ILE A 5 88.22 -17.34 24.34
N SER A 6 87.15 -16.71 23.83
CA SER A 6 86.47 -16.54 22.52
C SER A 6 85.14 -15.76 22.74
N PHE A 7 84.65 -15.14 21.66
CA PHE A 7 83.23 -14.99 21.23
C PHE A 7 82.36 -13.73 21.52
N LYS A 8 82.00 -13.07 20.39
CA LYS A 8 80.67 -12.55 19.91
C LYS A 8 79.98 -11.45 20.76
N LYS A 9 79.23 -10.47 20.22
CA LYS A 9 78.41 -10.37 18.99
C LYS A 9 78.07 -8.89 18.68
N THR A 10 77.63 -8.67 17.45
CA THR A 10 77.40 -7.45 16.66
C THR A 10 76.18 -6.57 16.99
N MET A 11 76.36 -5.26 16.73
CA MET A 11 75.47 -4.23 16.13
C MET A 11 73.94 -4.42 16.05
N SER A 12 73.20 -3.36 16.43
CA SER A 12 72.31 -2.66 15.49
C SER A 12 71.84 -1.29 15.98
N LEU A 13 71.94 -0.32 15.06
CA LEU A 13 71.53 1.08 15.12
C LEU A 13 70.01 1.20 15.00
N THR A 14 69.36 2.03 15.83
CA THR A 14 67.97 2.45 15.63
C THR A 14 67.84 3.97 15.63
N LYS A 15 67.51 4.47 14.43
CA LYS A 15 66.75 5.65 14.00
C LYS A 15 66.49 6.81 14.99
N MET A 16 66.93 8.00 14.56
CA MET A 16 66.43 9.32 14.92
C MET A 16 65.14 9.69 14.14
N MET A 17 64.22 10.38 14.81
CA MET A 17 63.28 11.40 14.28
C MET A 17 63.72 12.77 14.90
N PRO A 18 63.26 13.98 14.48
CA PRO A 18 61.99 14.33 13.82
C PRO A 18 62.01 15.54 12.83
N ASN A 19 60.81 15.82 12.28
CA ASN A 19 60.15 17.15 12.21
C ASN A 19 59.88 17.82 10.83
N GLN A 20 58.65 18.38 10.75
CA GLN A 20 58.18 19.54 9.99
C GLN A 20 57.77 19.44 8.49
N THR A 21 56.45 19.24 8.32
CA THR A 21 55.48 20.09 7.58
C THR A 21 55.85 20.63 6.19
N LEU A 22 55.26 20.03 5.15
CA LEU A 22 54.89 20.73 3.92
C LEU A 22 53.67 20.05 3.24
N LEU A 23 52.48 20.64 3.46
CA LEU A 23 51.33 20.77 2.55
C LEU A 23 50.91 19.59 1.63
N PRO A 24 49.78 18.90 1.91
CA PRO A 24 48.98 18.22 0.90
C PRO A 24 47.74 19.07 0.56
N LEU A 25 47.90 20.12 -0.26
CA LEU A 25 46.78 20.99 -0.66
C LEU A 25 46.23 20.68 -2.08
N ILE A 26 46.76 19.67 -2.77
CA ILE A 26 46.43 19.41 -4.19
C ILE A 26 46.20 17.91 -4.41
N LEU A 27 45.13 17.35 -3.84
CA LEU A 27 44.39 16.24 -4.47
C LEU A 27 43.06 15.91 -3.78
N VAL A 28 42.47 16.85 -3.02
CA VAL A 28 41.11 16.71 -2.46
C VAL A 28 40.03 17.13 -3.48
N LEU A 29 40.43 17.52 -4.69
CA LEU A 29 39.55 17.98 -5.78
C LEU A 29 39.00 16.86 -6.69
N ILE A 30 39.04 15.61 -6.24
CA ILE A 30 38.29 14.48 -6.82
C ILE A 30 37.34 13.89 -5.76
N LEU A 31 36.88 14.70 -4.81
CA LEU A 31 35.51 14.57 -4.31
C LEU A 31 34.61 15.01 -5.47
N HIS A 32 34.51 14.15 -6.49
CA HIS A 32 33.34 14.12 -7.33
C HIS A 32 32.19 14.02 -6.35
N PHE A 33 31.43 15.10 -6.32
CA PHE A 33 30.08 15.16 -5.84
C PHE A 33 29.34 13.94 -6.38
N SER A 34 29.43 12.82 -5.68
CA SER A 34 28.31 11.94 -5.44
C SER A 34 27.36 12.79 -4.61
N VAL A 35 26.74 13.79 -5.27
CA VAL A 35 25.40 14.20 -4.97
C VAL A 35 24.70 12.87 -4.85
N SER A 36 24.43 12.45 -3.62
CA SER A 36 23.30 11.59 -3.37
C SER A 36 22.16 12.37 -3.99
N ILE A 37 21.89 12.09 -5.26
CA ILE A 37 20.59 12.31 -5.85
C ILE A 37 19.75 11.53 -4.87
N VAL A 38 19.16 12.28 -3.92
CA VAL A 38 18.01 11.83 -3.18
C VAL A 38 17.10 11.37 -4.30
N HIS A 39 17.06 10.06 -4.51
CA HIS A 39 16.04 9.42 -5.31
C HIS A 39 14.78 9.90 -4.59
N CYS A 40 14.19 11.00 -5.09
CA CYS A 40 12.81 11.29 -4.80
C CYS A 40 12.15 9.97 -5.13
N GLN A 41 11.62 9.27 -4.13
CA GLN A 41 10.85 8.07 -4.42
C GLN A 41 9.85 8.50 -5.47
N ASP A 42 10.05 8.02 -6.71
CA ASP A 42 9.29 8.50 -7.85
C ASP A 42 7.84 8.33 -7.46
N ARG A 43 7.15 9.46 -7.30
CA ARG A 43 5.77 9.48 -6.87
C ARG A 43 5.03 8.52 -7.80
N PRO A 44 4.23 7.57 -7.27
CA PRO A 44 3.49 6.64 -8.12
C PRO A 44 2.75 7.38 -9.22
N CYS A 45 2.81 6.85 -10.46
CA CYS A 45 2.37 7.51 -11.69
C CYS A 45 0.90 7.98 -11.69
N TYR A 46 0.09 7.46 -10.76
CA TYR A 46 -1.32 7.77 -10.60
C TYR A 46 -1.61 8.87 -9.57
N LEU A 47 -0.57 9.38 -8.88
CA LEU A 47 -0.67 10.49 -7.93
C LEU A 47 -0.17 11.80 -8.58
N THR A 48 -0.93 12.87 -8.36
CA THR A 48 -0.67 14.22 -8.88
C THR A 48 -0.06 15.15 -7.84
N GLY A 49 -0.20 14.83 -6.54
CA GLY A 49 0.25 15.65 -5.40
C GLY A 49 -0.63 16.86 -5.12
N LYS A 50 -1.86 16.89 -5.65
CA LYS A 50 -2.76 18.04 -5.51
C LYS A 50 -3.29 18.20 -4.07
N VAL A 51 -3.49 17.08 -3.37
CA VAL A 51 -3.94 17.02 -1.98
C VAL A 51 -3.07 16.01 -1.24
N ALA A 52 -2.59 16.38 -0.05
CA ALA A 52 -1.82 15.47 0.78
C ALA A 52 -2.64 14.22 1.15
N LEU A 53 -2.05 13.05 0.97
CA LEU A 53 -2.68 11.80 1.39
C LEU A 53 -2.72 11.70 2.92
N PRO A 54 -3.81 11.15 3.50
CA PRO A 54 -3.81 10.72 4.88
C PRO A 54 -2.67 9.72 5.15
N LYS A 55 -2.05 9.78 6.34
CA LYS A 55 -0.89 8.95 6.70
C LYS A 55 -1.17 7.44 6.63
N ASP A 56 -2.43 7.04 6.80
CA ASP A 56 -2.89 5.65 6.76
C ASP A 56 -3.16 5.14 5.34
N VAL A 57 -3.03 5.99 4.32
CA VAL A 57 -3.20 5.62 2.91
C VAL A 57 -1.82 5.44 2.29
N ILE A 58 -1.40 4.18 2.15
CA ILE A 58 -0.10 3.81 1.58
C ILE A 58 -0.31 3.36 0.13
N PRO A 59 0.13 4.15 -0.87
CA PRO A 59 -0.01 3.80 -2.28
C PRO A 59 0.86 2.58 -2.65
N PRO A 60 0.32 1.56 -3.33
CA PRO A 60 1.12 0.43 -3.81
C PRO A 60 2.14 0.87 -4.88
N ALA A 61 3.43 0.64 -4.62
CA ALA A 61 4.51 1.09 -5.49
C ALA A 61 4.67 0.26 -6.78
N ASP A 62 4.14 -0.97 -6.81
CA ASP A 62 4.22 -1.90 -7.93
C ASP A 62 3.11 -1.72 -8.98
N VAL A 63 2.13 -0.85 -8.72
CA VAL A 63 1.06 -0.50 -9.66
C VAL A 63 1.57 0.46 -10.72
N LYS A 64 1.47 0.06 -11.98
CA LYS A 64 1.87 0.83 -13.15
C LYS A 64 0.69 1.57 -13.76
N CYS A 65 0.98 2.63 -14.52
CA CYS A 65 0.00 3.33 -15.33
C CYS A 65 0.12 2.84 -16.78
N VAL A 66 -1.01 2.56 -17.39
CA VAL A 66 -1.12 2.14 -18.78
C VAL A 66 -2.10 3.03 -19.53
N ALA A 67 -2.18 2.86 -20.84
CA ALA A 67 -3.04 3.69 -21.69
C ALA A 67 -4.52 3.63 -21.28
N GLY A 68 -5.19 4.77 -21.43
CA GLY A 68 -6.60 4.95 -21.06
C GLY A 68 -6.77 5.60 -19.69
N ASN A 69 -8.03 5.87 -19.33
CA ASN A 69 -8.40 6.47 -18.05
C ASN A 69 -9.49 5.66 -17.35
N ILE A 70 -9.46 5.71 -16.03
CA ILE A 70 -10.48 5.17 -15.13
C ILE A 70 -11.01 6.30 -14.24
N LEU A 71 -12.26 6.18 -13.79
CA LEU A 71 -12.86 7.04 -12.76
C LEU A 71 -12.62 8.55 -12.99
N GLY A 72 -12.73 9.00 -14.25
CA GLY A 72 -12.41 10.35 -14.67
C GLY A 72 -11.05 10.45 -15.34
N LYS A 73 -10.09 11.13 -14.69
CA LYS A 73 -8.76 11.44 -15.27
C LYS A 73 -7.63 10.56 -14.70
N ILE A 74 -7.94 9.48 -13.98
CA ILE A 74 -6.90 8.63 -13.39
C ILE A 74 -6.37 7.74 -14.52
N PRO A 75 -5.05 7.72 -14.78
CA PRO A 75 -4.50 6.77 -15.75
C PRO A 75 -4.98 5.36 -15.42
N ASN A 76 -5.22 4.54 -16.44
CA ASN A 76 -5.58 3.15 -16.18
C ASN A 76 -4.43 2.47 -15.41
N LEU A 77 -4.78 1.62 -14.46
CA LEU A 77 -3.83 1.02 -13.52
C LEU A 77 -3.63 -0.44 -13.85
N GLU A 78 -2.39 -0.92 -13.76
CA GLU A 78 -2.04 -2.31 -14.03
C GLU A 78 -1.08 -2.86 -12.98
N VAL A 79 -1.33 -4.09 -12.52
CA VAL A 79 -0.39 -4.87 -11.72
C VAL A 79 -0.61 -6.35 -12.02
N ALA A 80 0.46 -7.14 -12.12
CA ALA A 80 0.40 -8.55 -12.49
C ALA A 80 -0.48 -8.82 -13.74
N SER A 81 -0.34 -7.99 -14.78
CA SER A 81 -1.12 -8.03 -16.04
C SER A 81 -2.63 -7.85 -15.90
N LYS A 82 -3.13 -7.50 -14.71
CA LYS A 82 -4.55 -7.17 -14.48
C LYS A 82 -4.73 -5.66 -14.54
N LYS A 83 -5.69 -5.18 -15.33
CA LYS A 83 -6.01 -3.75 -15.43
C LYS A 83 -7.23 -3.40 -14.59
N PHE A 84 -7.25 -2.20 -14.01
CA PHE A 84 -8.43 -1.70 -13.30
C PHE A 84 -9.64 -1.59 -14.24
N SER A 85 -9.44 -1.19 -15.49
CA SER A 85 -10.50 -1.10 -16.50
C SER A 85 -11.33 -2.38 -16.65
N ASP A 86 -10.74 -3.55 -16.37
CA ASP A 86 -11.39 -4.86 -16.50
C ASP A 86 -12.29 -5.18 -15.29
N ILE A 87 -12.15 -4.41 -14.22
CA ILE A 87 -12.83 -4.58 -12.93
C ILE A 87 -13.39 -3.24 -12.43
N ASP A 88 -13.74 -2.34 -13.35
CA ASP A 88 -14.22 -1.00 -13.04
C ASP A 88 -15.71 -1.03 -12.66
N PHE A 89 -16.00 -0.92 -11.37
CA PHE A 89 -17.38 -0.91 -10.86
C PHE A 89 -18.25 0.18 -11.49
N SER A 90 -17.66 1.29 -11.97
CA SER A 90 -18.42 2.38 -12.57
C SER A 90 -19.01 2.03 -13.94
N LYS A 91 -18.56 0.93 -14.55
CA LYS A 91 -19.03 0.43 -15.84
C LYS A 91 -19.99 -0.77 -15.73
N ALA A 92 -20.23 -1.27 -14.51
CA ALA A 92 -20.92 -2.55 -14.31
C ALA A 92 -22.45 -2.52 -14.41
N GLY A 93 -23.07 -1.33 -14.51
CA GLY A 93 -24.53 -1.18 -14.51
C GLY A 93 -25.23 -1.52 -13.18
N THR A 94 -24.50 -2.01 -12.19
CA THR A 94 -24.97 -2.33 -10.84
C THR A 94 -24.52 -1.29 -9.82
N THR A 95 -25.04 -1.38 -8.60
CA THR A 95 -24.53 -0.62 -7.47
C THR A 95 -23.08 -1.07 -7.15
N PRO A 96 -22.22 -0.19 -6.59
CA PRO A 96 -20.92 -0.59 -6.06
C PRO A 96 -20.96 -1.81 -5.13
N GLY A 97 -21.97 -1.90 -4.26
CA GLY A 97 -22.17 -3.06 -3.38
C GLY A 97 -22.48 -4.34 -4.16
N GLY A 98 -23.45 -4.28 -5.08
CA GLY A 98 -23.83 -5.41 -5.92
C GLY A 98 -22.68 -5.89 -6.82
N PHE A 99 -21.92 -4.96 -7.41
CA PHE A 99 -20.71 -5.27 -8.17
C PHE A 99 -19.68 -6.01 -7.31
N ALA A 100 -19.37 -5.49 -6.12
CA ALA A 100 -18.37 -6.09 -5.24
C ALA A 100 -18.77 -7.50 -4.79
N LEU A 101 -20.03 -7.67 -4.38
CA LEU A 101 -20.60 -8.97 -3.99
C LEU A 101 -20.51 -9.99 -5.13
N ALA A 102 -20.83 -9.59 -6.36
CA ALA A 102 -20.82 -10.48 -7.51
C ALA A 102 -19.39 -10.86 -7.95
N GLN A 103 -18.43 -9.94 -7.86
CA GLN A 103 -17.10 -10.12 -8.44
C GLN A 103 -16.06 -10.67 -7.46
N PHE A 104 -16.13 -10.29 -6.17
CA PHE A 104 -14.99 -10.45 -5.28
C PHE A 104 -15.27 -11.28 -4.03
N THR A 105 -16.44 -11.89 -3.89
CA THR A 105 -16.73 -12.80 -2.77
C THR A 105 -15.72 -13.94 -2.76
N ALA A 106 -15.10 -14.21 -1.60
CA ALA A 106 -14.07 -15.22 -1.44
C ALA A 106 -14.56 -16.63 -1.82
N GLY A 107 -13.68 -17.41 -2.45
CA GLY A 107 -13.97 -18.76 -2.95
C GLY A 107 -13.81 -18.89 -4.46
N GLY A 108 -13.69 -20.13 -4.96
CA GLY A 108 -13.43 -20.40 -6.37
C GLY A 108 -12.17 -19.67 -6.86
N ASN A 109 -12.32 -18.82 -7.87
CA ASN A 109 -11.22 -18.03 -8.44
C ASN A 109 -10.81 -16.83 -7.58
N ASN A 110 -11.58 -16.47 -6.54
CA ASN A 110 -11.28 -15.39 -5.61
C ASN A 110 -10.51 -15.93 -4.40
N ASN A 111 -9.21 -16.15 -4.60
CA ASN A 111 -8.26 -16.62 -3.60
C ASN A 111 -7.33 -15.47 -3.16
N ALA A 112 -6.35 -15.75 -2.30
CA ALA A 112 -5.45 -14.74 -1.77
C ALA A 112 -4.68 -13.98 -2.86
N ASP A 113 -4.22 -14.67 -3.91
CA ASP A 113 -3.43 -14.05 -4.97
C ASP A 113 -4.30 -13.11 -5.83
N THR A 114 -5.46 -13.60 -6.28
CA THR A 114 -6.34 -12.82 -7.15
C THR A 114 -6.95 -11.63 -6.42
N LEU A 115 -7.40 -11.82 -5.18
CA LEU A 115 -7.90 -10.73 -4.33
C LEU A 115 -6.79 -9.76 -3.93
N GLY A 116 -5.55 -10.23 -3.73
CA GLY A 116 -4.39 -9.40 -3.47
C GLY A 116 -4.07 -8.46 -4.63
N VAL A 117 -4.05 -8.98 -5.86
CA VAL A 117 -3.85 -8.19 -7.10
C VAL A 117 -4.95 -7.15 -7.27
N VAL A 118 -6.21 -7.56 -7.17
CA VAL A 118 -7.36 -6.66 -7.32
C VAL A 118 -7.40 -5.61 -6.20
N GLY A 119 -7.09 -6.00 -4.96
CA GLY A 119 -7.01 -5.10 -3.81
C GLY A 119 -5.95 -4.01 -3.98
N LYS A 120 -4.79 -4.33 -4.55
CA LYS A 120 -3.76 -3.33 -4.89
C LYS A 120 -4.28 -2.30 -5.90
N LEU A 121 -4.97 -2.73 -6.96
CA LEU A 121 -5.55 -1.82 -7.96
C LEU A 121 -6.57 -0.86 -7.33
N TYR A 122 -7.46 -1.37 -6.48
CA TYR A 122 -8.44 -0.55 -5.76
C TYR A 122 -7.79 0.39 -4.72
N THR A 123 -6.75 -0.07 -4.03
CA THR A 123 -5.97 0.76 -3.09
C THR A 123 -5.24 1.91 -3.82
N ALA A 124 -4.67 1.64 -5.00
CA ALA A 124 -4.03 2.66 -5.84
C ALA A 124 -5.05 3.70 -6.35
N ALA A 125 -6.21 3.24 -6.85
CA ALA A 125 -7.29 4.14 -7.26
C ALA A 125 -7.86 4.97 -6.09
N ASN A 126 -7.96 4.37 -4.90
CA ASN A 126 -8.34 5.03 -3.66
C ASN A 126 -7.38 6.19 -3.30
N ALA A 127 -6.06 5.93 -3.39
CA ALA A 127 -5.03 6.93 -3.17
C ALA A 127 -5.11 8.04 -4.23
N ALA A 128 -5.23 7.69 -5.52
CA ALA A 128 -5.37 8.66 -6.61
C ALA A 128 -6.57 9.60 -6.42
N LEU A 129 -7.74 9.08 -6.04
CA LEU A 129 -8.93 9.90 -5.81
C LEU A 129 -8.78 10.83 -4.61
N ARG A 130 -8.12 10.37 -3.54
CA ARG A 130 -7.82 11.22 -2.37
C ARG A 130 -6.86 12.35 -2.74
N ASP A 131 -5.77 12.00 -3.42
CA ASP A 131 -4.75 12.94 -3.91
C ASP A 131 -5.36 14.03 -4.81
N ARG A 132 -6.43 13.72 -5.54
CA ARG A 132 -7.11 14.67 -6.44
C ARG A 132 -8.22 15.49 -5.76
N GLY A 133 -8.68 15.04 -4.60
CA GLY A 133 -9.82 15.61 -3.87
C GLY A 133 -11.20 15.15 -4.36
N ASP A 134 -11.28 14.05 -5.12
CA ASP A 134 -12.49 13.59 -5.80
C ASP A 134 -13.44 12.78 -4.88
N LYS A 135 -14.04 13.48 -3.91
CA LYS A 135 -14.81 12.86 -2.81
C LYS A 135 -16.05 12.06 -3.25
N LYS A 136 -16.74 12.48 -4.32
CA LYS A 136 -18.03 11.86 -4.73
C LYS A 136 -17.86 10.41 -5.18
N ILE A 137 -16.93 10.17 -6.11
CA ILE A 137 -16.65 8.82 -6.61
C ILE A 137 -15.87 8.00 -5.57
N LEU A 138 -15.08 8.67 -4.72
CA LEU A 138 -14.32 8.01 -3.65
C LEU A 138 -15.20 7.23 -2.67
N VAL A 139 -16.38 7.74 -2.31
CA VAL A 139 -17.32 7.02 -1.42
C VAL A 139 -17.77 5.71 -2.07
N LYS A 140 -18.09 5.73 -3.37
CA LYS A 140 -18.48 4.53 -4.12
C LYS A 140 -17.32 3.53 -4.23
N LEU A 141 -16.13 4.01 -4.55
CA LEU A 141 -14.93 3.17 -4.62
C LEU A 141 -14.61 2.50 -3.28
N LYS A 142 -14.77 3.23 -2.16
CA LYS A 142 -14.55 2.69 -0.81
C LYS A 142 -15.43 1.48 -0.48
N VAL A 143 -16.65 1.40 -1.03
CA VAL A 143 -17.50 0.22 -0.85
C VAL A 143 -16.80 -1.02 -1.39
N VAL A 144 -16.32 -0.93 -2.63
CA VAL A 144 -15.67 -2.06 -3.32
C VAL A 144 -14.32 -2.38 -2.70
N ASP A 145 -13.50 -1.36 -2.42
CA ASP A 145 -12.17 -1.48 -1.82
C ASP A 145 -12.21 -2.15 -0.45
N PHE A 146 -13.08 -1.68 0.47
CA PHE A 146 -13.23 -2.34 1.77
C PHE A 146 -13.87 -3.71 1.68
N PHE A 147 -14.75 -3.96 0.70
CA PHE A 147 -15.28 -5.30 0.47
C PHE A 147 -14.15 -6.25 0.06
N ILE A 148 -13.34 -5.92 -0.95
CA ILE A 148 -12.18 -6.72 -1.36
C ILE A 148 -11.26 -6.99 -0.16
N ALA A 149 -10.95 -5.96 0.64
CA ALA A 149 -10.14 -6.12 1.84
C ALA A 149 -10.76 -7.11 2.85
N SER A 150 -12.08 -7.11 3.01
CA SER A 150 -12.76 -8.10 3.86
C SER A 150 -12.64 -9.53 3.32
N GLN A 151 -12.72 -9.70 2.00
CA GLN A 151 -12.64 -11.02 1.37
C GLN A 151 -11.19 -11.53 1.40
N LEU A 152 -10.20 -10.65 1.25
CA LEU A 152 -8.80 -10.97 1.46
C LEU A 152 -8.51 -11.37 2.91
N ASP A 153 -9.12 -10.69 3.89
CA ASP A 153 -9.03 -11.10 5.30
C ASP A 153 -9.71 -12.48 5.54
N THR A 154 -10.79 -12.80 4.83
CA THR A 154 -11.44 -14.12 4.90
C THR A 154 -10.49 -15.23 4.45
N VAL A 155 -9.89 -15.10 3.25
CA VAL A 155 -8.98 -16.13 2.72
C VAL A 155 -7.67 -16.24 3.51
N ASN A 156 -7.28 -15.18 4.22
CA ASN A 156 -6.11 -15.14 5.10
C ASN A 156 -6.43 -15.53 6.56
N ASN A 157 -7.62 -16.06 6.85
CA ASN A 157 -8.05 -16.47 8.20
C ASN A 157 -7.92 -15.34 9.26
N ASN A 158 -8.24 -14.10 8.88
CA ASN A 158 -8.20 -12.92 9.75
C ASN A 158 -9.61 -12.42 10.12
N PRO A 159 -10.33 -13.08 11.05
CA PRO A 159 -11.73 -12.75 11.34
C PRO A 159 -11.93 -11.33 11.87
N LYS A 160 -10.98 -10.80 12.64
CA LYS A 160 -11.01 -9.39 13.10
C LYS A 160 -10.96 -8.42 11.92
N GLY A 161 -10.16 -8.77 10.90
CA GLY A 161 -10.06 -8.00 9.67
C GLY A 161 -11.36 -8.02 8.86
N VAL A 162 -11.98 -9.20 8.70
CA VAL A 162 -13.28 -9.37 8.03
C VAL A 162 -14.33 -8.45 8.65
N VAL A 163 -14.53 -8.52 9.97
CA VAL A 163 -15.52 -7.71 10.69
C VAL A 163 -15.25 -6.22 10.51
N ARG A 164 -13.99 -5.79 10.70
CA ARG A 164 -13.59 -4.38 10.54
C ARG A 164 -13.87 -3.87 9.13
N ASN A 165 -13.51 -4.64 8.11
CA ASN A 165 -13.62 -4.21 6.72
C ASN A 165 -15.06 -4.26 6.21
N LEU A 166 -15.86 -5.28 6.57
CA LEU A 166 -17.31 -5.29 6.29
C LEU A 166 -18.04 -4.13 6.97
N LYS A 167 -17.68 -3.77 8.21
CA LYS A 167 -18.23 -2.58 8.89
C LYS A 167 -17.95 -1.30 8.09
N LYS A 168 -16.73 -1.15 7.55
CA LYS A 168 -16.37 -0.02 6.68
C LYS A 168 -17.11 -0.06 5.35
N THR A 169 -17.29 -1.23 4.75
CA THR A 169 -18.10 -1.41 3.54
C THR A 169 -19.53 -0.91 3.77
N ILE A 170 -20.21 -1.41 4.80
CA ILE A 170 -21.59 -1.05 5.16
C ILE A 170 -21.73 0.46 5.39
N LYS A 171 -20.78 1.07 6.11
CA LYS A 171 -20.74 2.53 6.33
C LYS A 171 -20.70 3.35 5.05
N ASN A 172 -19.99 2.89 4.02
CA ASN A 172 -19.92 3.60 2.73
C ASN A 172 -21.05 3.21 1.77
N CYS A 173 -21.81 2.15 2.09
CA CYS A 173 -22.84 1.55 1.26
C CYS A 173 -24.15 2.34 1.29
N GLU A 174 -24.45 3.08 2.37
CA GLU A 174 -25.76 3.71 2.62
C GLU A 174 -26.37 4.46 1.41
N LYS A 175 -25.59 5.29 0.71
CA LYS A 175 -26.05 6.03 -0.49
C LYS A 175 -25.58 5.41 -1.81
N SER A 176 -24.81 4.33 -1.73
CA SER A 176 -24.11 3.71 -2.85
C SER A 176 -24.63 2.30 -3.16
N CYS A 177 -25.62 1.83 -2.42
CA CYS A 177 -26.12 0.48 -2.47
C CYS A 177 -27.64 0.46 -2.42
N ASN A 178 -28.23 -0.61 -2.93
CA ASN A 178 -29.65 -0.88 -2.74
C ASN A 178 -29.87 -1.66 -1.42
N LYS A 179 -31.14 -1.88 -1.07
CA LYS A 179 -31.51 -2.62 0.14
C LYS A 179 -30.97 -4.05 0.14
N ALA A 180 -31.02 -4.75 -0.98
CA ALA A 180 -30.57 -6.13 -1.08
C ALA A 180 -29.05 -6.28 -0.85
N ASP A 181 -28.24 -5.36 -1.39
CA ASP A 181 -26.80 -5.32 -1.14
C ASP A 181 -26.53 -5.11 0.36
N CYS A 182 -27.23 -4.15 0.97
CA CYS A 182 -27.12 -3.86 2.39
C CYS A 182 -27.47 -5.09 3.25
N ASP A 183 -28.62 -5.73 3.00
CA ASP A 183 -29.06 -6.91 3.73
C ASP A 183 -28.02 -8.04 3.63
N LYS A 184 -27.44 -8.25 2.45
CA LYS A 184 -26.39 -9.26 2.23
C LYS A 184 -25.12 -8.93 2.99
N LEU A 185 -24.65 -7.69 2.95
CA LEU A 185 -23.45 -7.25 3.66
C LEU A 185 -23.62 -7.35 5.19
N ILE A 186 -24.79 -6.99 5.71
CA ILE A 186 -25.12 -7.13 7.14
C ILE A 186 -25.15 -8.61 7.55
N SER A 187 -25.71 -9.47 6.72
CA SER A 187 -25.69 -10.92 6.93
C SER A 187 -24.26 -11.46 7.00
N MET A 188 -23.40 -11.08 6.04
CA MET A 188 -21.97 -11.46 6.05
C MET A 188 -21.24 -10.94 7.29
N PHE A 189 -21.50 -9.68 7.67
CA PHE A 189 -20.91 -9.06 8.86
C PHE A 189 -21.28 -9.81 10.14
N THR A 190 -22.56 -10.18 10.27
CA THR A 190 -23.07 -10.93 11.42
C THR A 190 -22.49 -12.34 11.45
N ALA A 191 -22.43 -13.02 10.30
CA ALA A 191 -21.83 -14.35 10.19
C ALA A 191 -20.32 -14.36 10.54
N ALA A 192 -19.62 -13.26 10.29
CA ALA A 192 -18.22 -13.07 10.70
C ALA A 192 -18.04 -12.75 12.20
N GLY A 193 -19.12 -12.75 13.00
CA GLY A 193 -19.11 -12.41 14.42
C GLY A 193 -19.24 -10.91 14.71
N GLY A 194 -19.62 -10.12 13.71
CA GLY A 194 -19.94 -8.71 13.87
C GLY A 194 -21.26 -8.50 14.62
N LYS A 195 -21.31 -7.43 15.42
CA LYS A 195 -22.49 -7.03 16.21
C LYS A 195 -23.30 -5.96 15.48
N PRO A 196 -24.51 -6.24 14.97
CA PRO A 196 -25.28 -5.32 14.12
C PRO A 196 -25.54 -3.95 14.75
N GLU A 197 -25.68 -3.88 16.08
CA GLU A 197 -25.85 -2.64 16.85
C GLU A 197 -24.66 -1.68 16.75
N THR A 198 -23.52 -2.13 16.24
CA THR A 198 -22.32 -1.31 16.04
C THR A 198 -22.22 -0.73 14.63
N LEU A 199 -23.15 -1.05 13.74
CA LEU A 199 -23.12 -0.60 12.35
C LEU A 199 -23.59 0.85 12.23
N GLU A 200 -22.92 1.58 11.34
CA GLU A 200 -23.34 2.88 10.83
C GLU A 200 -23.60 2.69 9.32
N GLY A 201 -24.68 3.27 8.79
CA GLY A 201 -25.08 3.10 7.38
C GLY A 201 -25.94 1.84 7.14
N CYS A 202 -26.55 1.76 5.95
CA CYS A 202 -27.57 0.75 5.62
C CYS A 202 -28.64 0.66 6.72
N SER A 203 -29.40 1.75 6.88
CA SER A 203 -30.37 1.99 7.96
C SER A 203 -30.96 0.71 8.54
N GLN A 204 -30.45 0.30 9.70
CA GLN A 204 -31.13 -0.66 10.55
C GLN A 204 -32.50 -0.07 10.92
N PRO A 205 -33.60 -0.84 10.98
CA PRO A 205 -34.82 -0.33 11.60
C PRO A 205 -34.45 0.18 13.00
N LYS A 206 -34.73 1.46 13.27
CA LYS A 206 -34.50 2.05 14.59
C LYS A 206 -35.17 1.14 15.61
N ARG A 207 -34.42 0.58 16.56
CA ARG A 207 -35.02 -0.10 17.72
C ARG A 207 -36.07 0.84 18.29
N SER A 208 -37.34 0.48 18.17
CA SER A 208 -38.39 1.03 19.01
C SER A 208 -37.91 0.79 20.44
N LYS A 209 -37.66 1.87 21.18
CA LYS A 209 -37.44 1.78 22.62
C LYS A 209 -38.67 1.05 23.19
N ALA A 210 -38.44 -0.12 23.77
CA ALA A 210 -39.41 -0.75 24.66
C ALA A 210 -39.49 0.07 25.95
#